data_AF-A0A7D5GK70-F1
#
_entry.id   AF-A0A7D5GK70-F1
#
_cell.length_a   1.000
_cell.length_b   1.000
_cell.length_c   1.000
_cell.angle_alpha   90.00
_cell.angle_beta   90.00
_cell.angle_gamma   90.00
#
_symmetry.space_group_name_H-M   'P 1'
#
loop_
_entity.id
_entity.type
_entity.pdbx_description
1 polymer ?
#
loop_
_entity_poly.entity_id
_entity_poly.type
_entity_poly.pdbx_seq_one_letter_code
_entity_poly.pdbx_strand_id
1 'polypeptide(L)' 'MPECINCGSFVTPSFVRVFGGNDGEVRGCDSCMTQTELNSGIAAQSVGEEIPMESNDGPTSSSGQGPPGL' A
#
# COMPACT_ATOMS: atom_id res chain seq x y z
N MET A 1 10.43 -2.65 23.57
CA MET A 1 10.83 -3.32 22.32
C MET A 1 10.07 -2.61 21.20
N PRO A 2 10.69 -2.29 20.05
CA PRO A 2 9.95 -1.60 19.00
C PRO A 2 8.91 -2.53 18.37
N GLU A 3 7.78 -1.97 17.98
CA GLU A 3 6.62 -2.70 17.46
C GLU A 3 6.12 -2.04 16.18
N CYS A 4 5.52 -2.83 15.30
CA CYS A 4 4.88 -2.33 14.10
C CYS A 4 3.57 -1.63 14.47
N ILE A 5 3.39 -0.37 14.05
CA ILE A 5 2.16 0.39 14.35
C ILE A 5 0.95 -0.19 13.62
N ASN A 6 1.14 -0.80 12.46
CA ASN A 6 0.03 -1.32 11.65
C ASN A 6 -0.56 -2.62 12.18
N CYS A 7 0.26 -3.55 12.69
CA CYS A 7 -0.21 -4.88 13.12
C CYS A 7 0.17 -5.26 14.56
N GLY A 8 0.96 -4.43 15.25
CA GLY A 8 1.43 -4.70 16.62
C GLY A 8 2.47 -5.81 16.74
N SER A 9 2.97 -6.36 15.63
CA SER A 9 4.04 -7.36 15.70
C SER A 9 5.36 -6.77 16.18
N PHE A 10 6.11 -7.59 16.90
CA PHE A 10 7.44 -7.25 17.38
C PHE A 10 8.41 -7.03 16.22
N VAL A 11 9.17 -5.93 16.25
CA VAL A 11 10.23 -5.65 15.27
C VAL A 11 11.57 -5.43 15.97
N THR A 12 12.68 -5.62 15.25
CA THR A 12 14.01 -5.44 15.82
C THR A 12 14.50 -4.00 15.70
N PRO A 13 15.41 -3.52 16.59
CA PRO A 13 16.01 -2.19 16.45
C PRO A 13 16.75 -2.00 15.12
N SER A 14 17.34 -3.08 14.60
CA SER A 14 17.99 -3.08 13.28
C SER A 14 16.98 -2.86 12.15
N PHE A 15 15.76 -3.41 12.29
CA PHE A 15 14.68 -3.21 11.34
C PHE A 15 14.22 -1.75 11.32
N VAL A 16 14.03 -1.15 12.50
CA VAL A 16 13.67 0.27 12.65
C VAL A 16 14.68 1.20 11.97
N ARG A 17 15.98 0.87 12.00
CA ARG A 17 17.02 1.69 11.33
C ARG A 17 16.89 1.72 9.80
N VAL A 18 16.32 0.69 9.20
CA VAL A 18 16.25 0.54 7.73
C VAL A 18 14.87 0.96 7.21
N PHE A 19 13.81 0.56 7.90
CA PHE A 19 12.43 0.72 7.46
C PHE A 19 11.61 1.69 8.34
N GLY A 20 12.21 2.24 9.39
CA GLY A 20 11.57 3.24 10.23
C GLY A 20 11.44 4.59 9.53
N GLY A 21 10.40 5.32 9.88
CA GLY A 21 10.21 6.71 9.48
C GLY A 21 11.21 7.65 10.15
N ASN A 22 11.11 8.94 9.82
CA ASN A 22 11.97 9.98 10.41
C ASN A 22 11.75 10.16 11.92
N ASP A 23 10.59 9.73 12.40
CA ASP A 23 10.21 9.63 13.82
C ASP A 23 10.81 8.41 14.54
N GLY A 24 11.43 7.48 13.80
CA GLY A 24 11.97 6.23 14.34
C GLY A 24 10.91 5.16 14.58
N GLU A 25 9.71 5.30 14.00
CA GLU A 25 8.63 4.30 14.11
C GLU A 25 8.47 3.50 12.82
N VAL A 26 8.03 2.25 12.96
CA VAL A 26 7.81 1.33 11.84
C VAL A 26 6.31 1.22 11.59
N ARG A 27 5.85 1.68 10.44
CA ARG A 27 4.43 1.61 10.05
C ARG A 27 4.09 0.33 9.28
N GLY A 28 5.08 -0.43 8.80
CA GLY A 28 4.87 -1.74 8.17
C GLY A 28 6.02 -2.70 8.44
N CYS A 29 5.73 -4.00 8.62
CA CYS A 29 6.73 -5.04 8.93
C CYS A 29 6.51 -6.30 8.09
N ASP A 30 7.44 -7.26 8.12
CA ASP A 30 7.36 -8.49 7.32
C ASP A 30 6.17 -9.40 7.70
N SER A 31 5.61 -9.21 8.89
CA SER A 31 4.44 -9.97 9.36
C SER A 31 3.12 -9.50 8.74
N CYS A 32 3.04 -8.25 8.28
CA CYS A 32 1.83 -7.68 7.66
C CYS A 32 2.02 -7.19 6.23
N MET A 33 3.26 -7.13 5.73
CA MET A 33 3.61 -6.68 4.39
C MET A 33 4.63 -7.62 3.73
N THR A 34 4.61 -7.67 2.41
CA THR A 34 5.63 -8.37 1.64
C THR A 34 6.94 -7.58 1.58
N GLN A 35 8.04 -8.28 1.34
CA GLN A 35 9.36 -7.64 1.22
C GLN A 35 9.41 -6.59 0.11
N THR A 36 8.62 -6.75 -0.96
CA THR A 36 8.49 -5.78 -2.05
C THR A 36 7.88 -4.47 -1.55
N GLU A 37 6.79 -4.54 -0.79
CA GLU A 37 6.12 -3.36 -0.21
C GLU A 37 7.02 -2.61 0.78
N LEU A 38 7.79 -3.35 1.59
CA LEU A 38 8.77 -2.76 2.50
C LEU A 38 9.87 -1.99 1.75
N ASN A 39 10.41 -2.58 0.67
CA ASN A 39 11.47 -1.94 -0.14
C ASN A 39 10.98 -0.77 -0.98
N SER A 40 9.69 -0.73 -1.34
CA SER A 40 9.07 0.42 -1.99
C SER A 40 8.92 1.64 -1.05
N GLY A 41 9.30 1.50 0.23
CA GLY A 41 9.22 2.57 1.22
C GLY A 41 7.83 2.76 1.81
N ILE A 42 6.89 1.85 1.56
CA ILE A 42 5.54 1.90 2.12
C ILE A 42 5.58 1.69 3.64
N ALA A 43 6.57 0.93 4.14
CA ALA A 43 6.81 0.69 5.56
C ALA A 43 7.02 1.97 6.39
N ALA A 44 7.54 3.03 5.77
CA ALA A 44 7.77 4.33 6.38
C ALA A 44 6.62 5.32 6.11
N GLN A 45 5.79 5.05 5.09
CA GLN A 45 4.66 5.92 4.73
C GLN A 45 3.47 5.64 5.64
N SER A 46 2.92 6.69 6.25
CA SER A 46 1.58 6.65 6.82
C SER A 46 0.62 6.40 5.67
N VAL A 47 -0.06 5.24 5.69
CA VAL A 47 -1.08 4.84 4.73
C VAL A 47 -2.06 6.01 4.56
N GLY A 48 -1.92 6.72 3.45
CA GLY A 48 -2.63 7.95 3.17
C GLY A 48 -2.48 8.43 1.73
N GLU A 49 -2.00 7.56 0.83
CA GLU A 49 -2.15 7.76 -0.61
C GLU A 49 -2.37 6.37 -1.20
N GLU A 50 -3.63 5.98 -1.29
CA GLU A 50 -4.09 5.20 -2.42
C GLU A 50 -3.45 5.81 -3.67
N ILE A 51 -2.42 5.19 -4.22
CA ILE A 51 -2.10 5.44 -5.62
C ILE A 51 -3.18 4.64 -6.34
N PRO A 52 -4.28 5.25 -6.87
CA PRO A 52 -4.98 4.58 -7.94
C PRO A 52 -3.90 4.37 -8.99
N MET A 53 -3.49 3.12 -9.21
CA MET A 53 -2.89 2.77 -10.49
C MET A 53 -3.92 3.25 -11.50
N GLU A 54 -3.60 4.37 -12.14
CA GLU A 54 -4.53 5.22 -12.86
C GLU A 54 -5.48 4.35 -13.67
N SER A 55 -6.76 4.42 -13.28
CA SER A 55 -7.87 4.10 -14.15
C SER A 55 -7.60 4.81 -15.46
N ASN A 56 -7.14 4.06 -16.47
CA ASN A 56 -7.28 4.50 -17.82
C ASN A 56 -8.77 4.38 -18.11
N ASP A 57 -9.52 5.42 -17.74
CA ASP A 57 -10.85 5.72 -18.25
C ASP A 57 -10.71 5.92 -19.76
N GLY A 58 -10.63 4.79 -20.48
CA GLY A 58 -10.81 4.72 -21.91
C GLY A 58 -12.19 5.25 -22.28
N PRO A 59 -12.34 5.80 -23.50
CA PRO A 59 -13.42 6.71 -23.83
C PRO A 59 -14.78 6.05 -23.58
N THR A 60 -15.62 6.79 -22.87
CA THR A 60 -17.03 6.50 -22.62
C THR A 60 -17.70 6.04 -23.92
N SER A 61 -17.89 4.73 -24.10
CA SER A 61 -18.70 4.21 -25.21
C SER A 61 -20.14 4.16 -24.73
N SER A 62 -20.76 5.33 -24.65
CA SER A 62 -22.22 5.45 -24.51
C SER A 62 -22.80 5.88 -25.86
N SER A 63 -23.18 4.89 -26.66
CA SER A 63 -24.10 4.94 -27.80
C SER A 63 -24.32 3.48 -28.21
N GLY A 64 -25.49 2.84 -28.19
CA GLY A 64 -26.87 3.20 -27.95
C GLY A 64 -27.69 1.90 -28.06
N GLN A 65 -28.99 2.00 -27.82
CA GLN A 65 -29.95 0.90 -27.63
C GLN A 65 -30.13 -0.09 -28.80
N GLY A 66 -30.51 -1.34 -28.46
CA GLY A 66 -31.34 -2.23 -29.29
C GLY A 66 -31.33 -3.71 -28.86
N PRO A 67 -32.44 -4.29 -28.33
CA PRO A 67 -32.60 -5.74 -28.14
C PRO A 67 -33.02 -6.47 -29.46
N PRO A 68 -33.02 -7.82 -29.49
CA PRO A 68 -32.67 -8.62 -30.66
C PRO A 68 -33.85 -8.92 -31.60
N GLY A 69 -33.56 -9.12 -32.89
CA GLY A 69 -34.51 -9.57 -33.91
C GLY A 69 -34.05 -10.87 -34.57
N LEU A 70 -34.98 -11.82 -34.66
CA LEU A 70 -34.87 -13.17 -35.22
C LEU A 70 -34.52 -13.20 -36.72
#